data_AF-A0A8H4KVP9-F1
#
_entry.id   AF-A0A8H4KVP9-F1
#
_cell.length_a   1.000
_cell.length_b   1.000
_cell.length_c   1.000
_cell.angle_alpha   90.00
_cell.angle_beta   90.00
_cell.angle_gamma   90.00
#
_symmetry.space_group_name_H-M   'P 1'
#
loop_
_entity.id
_entity.type
_entity.pdbx_description
1 polymer ?
#
loop_
_entity_poly.entity_id
_entity_poly.type
_entity_poly.pdbx_seq_one_letter_code
_entity_poly.pdbx_strand_id
1 'polypeptide(L)'
;MINNVAIIASQLSDFRFTIAERDILLRFLVFSSRMTAWLLGQKNASITAIERWQILMRQLALTAKLLRTGRFVQQFNIAAKALRRKHQDYFLAYLTIIRQLLMAVYLTCDNATILNSIGFVP
;
A
#
# COMPACT_ATOMS: atom_id res chain seq x y z
N MET A 1 -18.46 27.38 -23.00
CA MET A 1 -17.61 27.08 -21.82
C MET A 1 -18.20 26.00 -20.90
N ILE A 2 -19.50 26.01 -20.60
CA ILE A 2 -20.15 25.05 -19.66
C ILE A 2 -20.04 23.59 -20.13
N ASN A 3 -20.20 23.31 -21.43
CA ASN A 3 -20.09 21.95 -21.97
C ASN A 3 -18.69 21.33 -21.79
N ASN A 4 -17.61 22.13 -21.84
CA ASN A 4 -16.26 21.62 -21.63
C ASN A 4 -16.03 21.23 -20.17
N VAL A 5 -16.61 21.96 -19.22
CA VAL A 5 -16.51 21.63 -17.78
C VAL A 5 -17.25 20.33 -17.47
N ALA A 6 -18.42 20.11 -18.07
CA ALA A 6 -19.17 18.85 -17.91
C ALA A 6 -18.43 17.65 -18.52
N ILE A 7 -17.77 17.83 -19.67
CA ILE A 7 -16.94 16.79 -20.31
C ILE A 7 -15.69 16.49 -19.48
N ILE A 8 -15.02 17.51 -18.94
CA ILE A 8 -13.87 17.31 -18.04
C ILE A 8 -14.30 16.61 -16.76
N ALA A 9 -15.45 16.98 -16.20
CA ALA A 9 -16.00 16.34 -15.00
C ALA A 9 -16.39 14.87 -15.24
N SER A 10 -16.96 14.55 -16.41
CA SER A 10 -17.26 13.15 -16.76
C SER A 10 -15.99 12.33 -16.98
N GLN A 11 -14.99 12.90 -17.66
CA GLN A 11 -13.67 12.27 -17.83
C GLN A 11 -12.98 12.02 -16.48
N LEU A 12 -13.08 12.95 -15.53
CA LEU A 12 -12.59 12.79 -14.16
C LEU A 12 -13.30 11.67 -13.41
N SER A 13 -14.62 11.51 -13.59
CA SER A 13 -15.40 10.47 -12.94
C SER A 13 -15.10 9.05 -13.44
N ASP A 14 -14.55 8.93 -14.66
CA ASP A 14 -14.14 7.64 -15.24
C ASP A 14 -12.75 7.16 -14.79
N PHE A 15 -11.97 8.01 -14.10
CA PHE A 15 -10.67 7.60 -13.52
C PHE A 15 -10.88 6.65 -12.34
N ARG A 16 -10.95 5.35 -12.64
CA ARG A 16 -10.93 4.29 -11.63
C ARG A 16 -9.48 3.96 -11.29
N PHE A 17 -9.00 4.46 -10.15
CA PHE A 17 -7.68 4.06 -9.66
C PHE A 17 -7.63 2.56 -9.42
N THR A 18 -6.68 1.90 -10.09
CA THR A 18 -6.36 0.48 -9.87
C THR A 18 -5.87 0.31 -8.42
N ILE A 19 -6.09 -0.86 -7.82
CA ILE A 19 -5.66 -1.15 -6.42
C ILE A 19 -4.17 -0.83 -6.21
N ALA A 20 -3.32 -1.05 -7.22
CA ALA A 20 -1.90 -0.72 -7.17
C ALA A 20 -1.63 0.80 -7.13
N GLU A 21 -2.38 1.59 -7.91
CA GLU A 21 -2.23 3.05 -7.96
C GLU A 21 -2.64 3.69 -6.64
N ARG A 22 -3.71 3.18 -6.01
CA ARG A 22 -4.14 3.62 -4.68
C ARG A 22 -3.08 3.41 -3.61
N ASP A 23 -2.38 2.28 -3.64
CA ASP A 23 -1.30 1.98 -2.68
C ASP A 23 -0.07 2.88 -2.89
N ILE A 24 0.26 3.22 -4.14
CA ILE A 24 1.33 4.19 -4.45
C ILE A 24 0.97 5.58 -3.92
N LEU A 25 -0.25 6.05 -4.18
CA LEU A 25 -0.73 7.35 -3.70
C LEU A 25 -0.72 7.44 -2.17
N LEU A 26 -1.17 6.39 -1.48
CA LEU A 26 -1.12 6.34 -0.01
C LEU A 26 0.31 6.40 0.52
N ARG A 27 1.26 5.66 -0.08
CA ARG A 27 2.67 5.75 0.30
C ARG A 27 3.24 7.15 0.07
N PHE A 28 2.90 7.78 -1.05
CA PHE A 28 3.32 9.15 -1.34
C PHE A 28 2.82 10.14 -0.28
N LEU A 29 1.57 10.00 0.17
CA LEU A 29 1.01 10.83 1.25
C LEU A 29 1.72 10.58 2.59
N VAL A 30 2.01 9.32 2.94
CA VAL A 30 2.79 8.97 4.14
C VAL A 30 4.19 9.61 4.09
N PHE A 31 4.89 9.50 2.95
CA PHE A 31 6.21 10.10 2.78
C PHE A 31 6.17 11.63 2.84
N SER A 32 5.17 12.25 2.20
CA SER A 32 4.95 13.69 2.28
C SER A 32 4.74 14.15 3.73
N SER A 33 3.93 13.43 4.51
CA SER A 33 3.68 13.72 5.92
C SER A 33 4.94 13.58 6.79
N ARG A 34 5.79 12.59 6.50
CA ARG A 34 7.08 12.43 7.18
C ARG A 34 8.05 13.55 6.81
N MET A 35 8.07 13.93 5.53
CA MET A 35 8.92 15.01 5.02
C MET A 35 8.54 16.35 5.66
N THR A 36 7.25 16.67 5.75
CA THR A 36 6.80 17.91 6.41
C THR A 36 7.15 17.92 7.89
N ALA A 37 6.94 16.81 8.61
CA ALA A 37 7.34 16.70 10.02
C ALA A 37 8.84 16.96 10.22
N TRP A 38 9.69 16.43 9.34
CA TRP A 38 11.14 16.66 9.38
C TRP A 38 11.52 18.12 9.05
N LEU A 39 10.90 18.70 8.02
CA LEU A 39 11.12 20.11 7.65
C LEU A 39 10.72 21.07 8.78
N LEU A 40 9.63 20.78 9.49
CA LEU A 40 9.21 21.56 10.67
C LEU A 40 10.18 21.40 11.84
N GLY A 41 10.72 20.19 12.03
CA GLY A 41 11.75 19.92 13.04
C GLY A 41 13.02 20.73 12.83
N GLN A 42 13.46 20.92 11.59
CA GLN A 42 14.63 21.76 11.29
C GLN A 42 14.42 23.24 11.56
N LYS A 43 13.18 23.72 11.47
CA LYS A 43 12.84 25.14 11.66
C LYS A 43 12.52 25.50 13.12
N ASN A 44 12.73 24.58 14.08
CA ASN A 44 12.31 24.72 15.48
C ASN A 44 10.83 25.16 15.61
N ALA A 45 9.97 24.62 14.75
CA ALA A 45 8.55 24.93 14.77
C ALA A 45 7.85 24.32 16.02
N SER A 46 6.64 24.80 16.33
CA SER A 46 5.88 24.30 17.48
C SER A 46 5.74 22.78 17.48
N ILE A 47 6.01 22.15 18.64
CA ILE A 47 5.92 20.70 18.86
C ILE A 47 4.53 20.19 18.46
N THR A 48 3.48 20.95 18.75
CA THR A 48 2.09 20.62 18.41
C THR A 48 1.88 20.46 16.91
N ALA A 49 2.61 21.22 16.08
CA ALA A 49 2.50 21.12 14.62
C ALA A 49 3.16 19.85 14.10
N ILE A 50 4.31 19.46 14.68
CA ILE A 50 5.02 18.22 14.34
C ILE A 50 4.17 17.01 14.69
N GLU A 51 3.57 17.00 15.89
CA GLU A 51 2.70 15.91 16.35
C GLU A 51 1.49 15.68 15.43
N ARG A 52 0.86 16.75 14.94
CA ARG A 52 -0.26 16.63 13.97
C ARG A 52 0.15 15.90 12.70
N TRP A 53 1.32 16.21 12.14
CA TRP A 53 1.84 15.51 10.96
C TRP A 53 2.25 14.07 11.27
N GLN A 54 2.72 13.77 12.48
CA GLN A 54 3.00 12.40 12.89
C GLN A 54 1.72 11.57 13.06
N ILE A 55 0.65 12.16 13.63
CA ILE A 55 -0.66 11.51 13.73
C ILE A 55 -1.21 11.23 12.33
N LEU A 56 -1.15 12.20 11.41
CA LEU A 56 -1.58 12.02 10.02
C LEU A 56 -0.80 10.88 9.35
N MET A 57 0.52 10.86 9.51
CA MET A 57 1.38 9.79 8.99
C MET A 57 0.94 8.42 9.52
N ARG A 58 0.66 8.29 10.83
CA ARG A 58 0.21 7.04 11.45
C ARG A 58 -1.12 6.58 10.88
N GLN A 59 -2.10 7.48 10.77
CA GLN A 59 -3.43 7.15 10.23
C GLN A 59 -3.36 6.71 8.76
N LEU A 60 -2.57 7.41 7.94
CA LEU A 60 -2.35 7.04 6.55
C LEU A 60 -1.62 5.71 6.41
N ALA A 61 -0.63 5.44 7.27
CA ALA A 61 0.08 4.17 7.28
C ALA A 61 -0.83 2.99 7.69
N LEU A 62 -1.72 3.20 8.67
CA LEU A 62 -2.75 2.22 9.04
C LEU A 62 -3.72 1.96 7.88
N THR A 63 -4.15 3.02 7.20
CA THR A 63 -5.02 2.93 6.02
C THR A 63 -4.35 2.14 4.88
N ALA A 64 -3.06 2.39 4.63
CA ALA A 64 -2.28 1.64 3.65
C ALA A 64 -2.11 0.16 4.01
N LYS A 65 -1.97 -0.16 5.32
CA LYS A 65 -1.91 -1.53 5.81
C LYS A 65 -3.24 -2.24 5.62
N LEU A 66 -4.35 -1.58 5.94
CA LEU A 66 -5.71 -2.06 5.68
C LEU A 66 -5.96 -2.32 4.20
N LEU A 67 -5.57 -1.41 3.31
CA LEU A 67 -5.75 -1.59 1.87
C LEU A 67 -4.91 -2.75 1.31
N ARG A 68 -3.83 -3.15 1.99
CA ARG A 68 -3.00 -4.31 1.64
C ARG A 68 -3.61 -5.64 2.11
N THR A 69 -4.64 -5.62 2.94
CA THR A 69 -5.37 -6.84 3.32
C THR A 69 -5.87 -7.58 2.09
N GLY A 70 -5.71 -8.90 2.08
CA GLY A 70 -6.13 -9.76 0.97
C GLY A 70 -5.12 -9.89 -0.19
N ARG A 71 -4.05 -9.08 -0.26
CA ARG A 71 -2.99 -9.27 -1.28
C ARG A 71 -2.25 -10.60 -1.16
N PHE A 72 -2.26 -11.23 0.02
CA PHE A 72 -1.66 -12.55 0.24
C PHE A 72 -2.31 -13.61 -0.67
N VAL A 73 -3.63 -13.58 -0.87
CA VAL A 73 -4.37 -14.50 -1.74
C VAL A 73 -3.90 -14.39 -3.20
N GLN A 74 -3.63 -13.16 -3.66
CA GLN A 74 -3.09 -12.92 -5.00
C GLN A 74 -1.71 -13.55 -5.17
N GLN A 75 -0.84 -13.47 -4.17
CA GLN A 75 0.49 -14.09 -4.22
C GLN A 75 0.43 -15.62 -4.21
N PHE A 76 -0.49 -16.22 -3.43
CA PHE A 76 -0.74 -17.67 -3.50
C PHE A 76 -1.24 -18.09 -4.88
N ASN A 77 -2.14 -17.33 -5.51
CA ASN A 77 -2.61 -17.62 -6.86
C ASN A 77 -1.49 -17.48 -7.90
N ILE A 78 -0.63 -16.47 -7.77
CA ILE A 78 0.55 -16.31 -8.65
C ILE A 78 1.51 -17.49 -8.48
N ALA A 79 1.78 -17.92 -7.25
CA ALA A 79 2.62 -19.09 -6.99
C ALA A 79 2.01 -20.37 -7.58
N ALA A 80 0.71 -20.59 -7.41
CA ALA A 80 -0.01 -21.74 -7.98
C ALA A 80 0.00 -21.73 -9.52
N LYS A 81 -0.17 -20.56 -10.14
CA LYS A 81 -0.05 -20.39 -11.60
C LYS A 81 1.38 -20.64 -12.08
N ALA A 82 2.39 -20.19 -11.33
CA ALA A 82 3.79 -20.44 -11.64
C ALA A 82 4.10 -21.94 -11.57
N LEU A 83 3.57 -22.68 -10.60
CA LEU A 83 3.71 -24.14 -10.51
C LEU A 83 3.14 -24.90 -11.71
N ARG A 84 2.05 -24.41 -12.31
CA ARG A 84 1.37 -25.08 -13.45
C ARG A 84 2.01 -24.79 -14.82
N ARG A 85 2.89 -23.80 -14.93
CA ARG A 85 3.52 -23.45 -16.21
C ARG A 85 4.64 -24.43 -16.54
N LYS A 86 4.82 -24.74 -17.83
CA LYS A 86 6.02 -25.44 -18.30
C LYS A 86 7.20 -24.48 -18.20
N HIS A 87 8.25 -24.90 -17.50
CA HIS A 87 9.46 -24.10 -17.29
C HIS A 87 10.59 -24.62 -18.16
N GLN A 88 11.30 -23.70 -18.81
CA GLN A 88 12.47 -24.04 -19.62
C GLN A 88 13.67 -24.35 -18.71
N ASP A 89 13.84 -23.57 -17.63
CA ASP A 89 14.85 -23.77 -16.59
C ASP A 89 14.20 -24.04 -15.23
N TYR A 90 14.29 -25.29 -14.77
CA TYR A 90 13.66 -25.72 -13.52
C TYR A 90 14.22 -25.01 -12.28
N PHE A 91 15.51 -24.69 -12.24
CA PHE A 91 16.13 -24.04 -11.09
C PHE A 91 15.58 -22.62 -10.85
N LEU A 92 15.52 -21.80 -11.90
CA LEU A 92 14.92 -20.46 -11.84
C LEU A 92 13.42 -20.52 -11.52
N ALA A 93 12.72 -21.53 -12.06
CA ALA A 93 11.32 -21.75 -11.75
C ALA A 93 11.08 -22.00 -10.26
N TYR A 94 11.84 -22.92 -9.65
CA TYR A 94 11.72 -23.19 -8.22
C TYR A 94 12.02 -21.94 -7.38
N LEU A 95 13.07 -21.19 -7.72
CA LEU A 95 13.44 -19.98 -6.98
C LEU A 95 12.35 -18.90 -7.07
N THR A 96 11.74 -18.71 -8.24
CA THR A 96 10.63 -17.76 -8.41
C THR A 96 9.36 -18.20 -7.68
N ILE A 97 9.03 -19.49 -7.69
CA ILE A 97 7.87 -20.05 -6.96
C ILE A 97 8.08 -19.88 -5.45
N ILE A 98 9.25 -20.27 -4.93
CA ILE A 98 9.62 -20.14 -3.52
C ILE A 98 9.53 -18.67 -3.11
N ARG A 99 10.08 -17.74 -3.89
CA ARG A 99 10.00 -16.29 -3.59
C ARG A 99 8.55 -15.81 -3.45
N GLN A 100 7.68 -16.21 -4.37
CA GLN A 100 6.27 -15.80 -4.35
C GLN A 100 5.50 -16.44 -3.19
N LEU A 101 5.83 -17.69 -2.84
CA LEU A 101 5.26 -18.38 -1.69
C LEU A 101 5.72 -17.76 -0.37
N LEU A 102 7.01 -17.49 -0.21
CA LEU A 102 7.55 -16.77 0.95
C LEU A 102 6.91 -15.39 1.09
N MET A 103 6.74 -14.66 -0.02
CA MET A 103 6.06 -13.36 -0.01
C MET A 103 4.60 -13.48 0.43
N ALA A 104 3.90 -14.54 0.00
CA ALA A 104 2.53 -14.81 0.41
C ALA A 104 2.43 -15.11 1.92
N VAL A 105 3.33 -15.94 2.43
CA VAL A 105 3.42 -16.27 3.87
C VAL A 105 3.73 -15.02 4.69
N TYR A 106 4.74 -14.24 4.28
CA TYR A 106 5.11 -12.98 4.93
C TYR A 106 3.91 -12.02 5.00
N LEU A 107 3.21 -11.81 3.89
CA LEU A 107 2.01 -10.97 3.86
C LEU A 107 0.88 -11.54 4.73
N THR A 108 0.76 -12.86 4.86
CA THR A 108 -0.24 -13.48 5.74
C THR A 108 0.06 -13.16 7.21
N CYS A 109 1.31 -13.29 7.64
CA CYS A 109 1.75 -12.91 8.98
C CYS A 109 1.58 -11.40 9.23
N ASP A 110 1.96 -10.54 8.27
CA ASP A 110 1.74 -9.09 8.38
C ASP A 110 0.25 -8.77 8.54
N ASN A 111 -0.63 -9.47 7.81
CA ASN A 111 -2.08 -9.30 7.93
C ASN A 111 -2.64 -9.79 9.27
N ALA A 112 -2.07 -10.84 9.89
CA ALA A 112 -2.50 -11.29 11.21
C ALA A 112 -2.28 -10.21 12.29
N THR A 113 -1.23 -9.39 12.16
CA THR A 113 -0.96 -8.28 13.09
C THR A 113 -1.88 -7.07 12.89
N ILE A 114 -2.80 -7.11 11.92
CA ILE A 114 -3.66 -5.97 11.61
C ILE A 114 -4.63 -5.67 12.75
N LEU A 115 -5.22 -6.70 13.35
CA LEU A 115 -6.12 -6.57 14.49
C LEU A 115 -5.45 -5.84 15.67
N ASN A 116 -4.18 -6.15 15.93
CA ASN A 116 -3.38 -5.43 16.94
C ASN A 116 -3.15 -3.97 16.52
N SER A 117 -2.76 -3.72 15.26
CA SER A 117 -2.51 -2.34 14.80
C SER A 117 -3.76 -1.44 14.71
N ILE A 118 -4.97 -2.00 14.68
CA ILE A 118 -6.23 -1.25 14.76
C ILE A 118 -6.64 -0.96 16.22
N GLY A 119 -5.98 -1.61 17.19
CA GLY A 119 -6.29 -1.48 18.62
C GLY A 119 -7.49 -2.30 19.08
N PHE A 120 -7.85 -3.35 18.33
CA PHE A 120 -8.91 -4.28 18.73
C PHE A 120 -8.45 -5.26 19.82
N VAL A 121 -7.16 -5.61 19.80
CA VAL A 121 -6.50 -6.40 20.85
C VAL A 121 -5.54 -5.48 21.59
N PRO A 122 -5.58 -5.42 22.95
CA PRO A 122 -4.68 -4.59 23.75
C PRO A 122 -3.22 -5.07 23.72
#